data_AF-A0A7W1CPM7-F1
#
_entry.id   AF-A0A7W1CPM7-F1
#
_cell.length_a   1.000
_cell.length_b   1.000
_cell.length_c   1.000
_cell.angle_alpha   90.00
_cell.angle_beta   90.00
_cell.angle_gamma   90.00
#
_symmetry.space_group_name_H-M   'P 1'
#
loop_
_entity.id
_entity.type
_entity.pdbx_description
1 polymer ?
#
loop_
_entity_poly.entity_id
_entity_poly.type
_entity_poly.pdbx_seq_one_letter_code
_entity_poly.pdbx_strand_id
1 'polypeptide(L)'
;LLGHWYLVQPGLPRRLLHELVDAVGWVWPVEVVAMLLPIGMVSVWSGAVDDGWGGTLGWFWAACAVTTIALVVVTKAALRERGYSAVMAATGLLYLAILTAFGTDLVARAVLAAEA
;
A
#
# COMPACT_ATOMS: atom_id res chain seq x y z
N LEU A 1 4.15 -10.97 9.63
CA LEU A 1 4.80 -12.26 9.26
C LEU A 1 6.25 -12.09 8.74
N LEU A 2 6.98 -11.00 9.09
CA LEU A 2 8.45 -10.90 8.87
C LEU A 2 9.25 -10.70 10.18
N GLY A 3 8.63 -10.19 11.25
CA GLY A 3 9.27 -10.09 12.57
C GLY A 3 9.60 -11.45 13.19
N HIS A 4 8.85 -12.50 12.83
CA HIS A 4 9.22 -13.88 13.19
C HIS A 4 10.37 -14.42 12.33
N TRP A 5 10.65 -13.90 11.14
CA TRP A 5 11.82 -14.31 10.35
C TRP A 5 13.11 -13.78 10.95
N TYR A 6 13.09 -12.61 11.59
CA TYR A 6 14.24 -12.15 12.39
C TYR A 6 14.44 -13.02 13.65
N LEU A 7 13.36 -13.57 14.24
CA LEU A 7 13.47 -14.59 15.29
C LEU A 7 14.07 -15.91 14.78
N VAL A 8 13.81 -16.27 13.52
CA VAL A 8 14.37 -17.47 12.87
C VAL A 8 15.79 -17.24 12.34
N GLN A 9 16.15 -15.99 12.00
CA GLN A 9 17.45 -15.64 11.43
C GLN A 9 17.92 -14.24 11.91
N PRO A 10 18.53 -14.15 13.11
CA PRO A 10 18.94 -12.87 13.74
C PRO A 10 20.02 -12.09 13.00
N GLY A 11 20.69 -12.71 12.02
CA GLY A 11 21.77 -12.11 11.25
C GLY A 11 21.34 -11.31 10.02
N LEU A 12 20.03 -11.17 9.75
CA LEU A 12 19.56 -10.49 8.54
C LEU A 12 19.85 -8.97 8.63
N PRO A 13 20.62 -8.40 7.69
CA PRO A 13 20.97 -6.99 7.74
C PRO A 13 19.74 -6.10 7.51
N ARG A 14 19.56 -5.08 8.38
CA ARG A 14 18.47 -4.09 8.27
C ARG A 14 18.44 -3.33 6.94
N ARG A 15 19.56 -3.32 6.21
CA ARG A 15 19.67 -2.72 4.88
C ARG A 15 18.62 -3.26 3.90
N LEU A 16 18.36 -4.57 3.92
CA LEU A 16 17.39 -5.21 3.02
C LEU A 16 15.96 -4.70 3.27
N LEU A 17 15.59 -4.50 4.55
CA LEU A 17 14.28 -3.93 4.89
C LEU A 17 14.15 -2.49 4.44
N HIS A 18 15.22 -1.70 4.56
CA HIS A 18 15.25 -0.34 4.03
C HIS A 18 15.08 -0.32 2.51
N GLU A 19 15.84 -1.15 1.78
CA GLU A 19 15.77 -1.26 0.32
C GLU A 19 14.35 -1.65 -0.15
N LEU A 20 13.70 -2.60 0.52
CA LEU A 20 12.31 -3.00 0.22
C LEU A 20 11.31 -1.85 0.44
N VAL A 21 11.39 -1.17 1.59
CA VAL A 21 10.47 -0.07 1.91
C VAL A 21 10.71 1.13 0.98
N ASP A 22 11.96 1.38 0.59
CA ASP A 22 12.32 2.37 -0.42
C ASP A 22 11.74 2.01 -1.79
N ALA A 23 11.90 0.77 -2.23
CA ALA A 23 11.33 0.30 -3.49
C ALA A 23 9.80 0.43 -3.51
N VAL A 24 9.11 0.00 -2.46
CA VAL A 24 7.65 0.16 -2.33
C VAL A 24 7.25 1.64 -2.38
N GLY A 25 7.97 2.51 -1.65
CA GLY A 25 7.71 3.95 -1.66
C GLY A 25 7.90 4.62 -3.02
N TRP A 26 8.76 4.07 -3.88
CA TRP A 26 8.99 4.56 -5.25
C TRP A 26 8.03 3.96 -6.29
N VAL A 27 7.63 2.70 -6.12
CA VAL A 27 6.71 2.02 -7.05
C VAL A 27 5.26 2.49 -6.84
N TRP A 28 4.83 2.64 -5.58
CA TRP A 28 3.48 3.08 -5.23
C TRP A 28 2.99 4.33 -5.99
N PRO A 29 3.74 5.46 -6.07
CA PRO A 29 3.25 6.64 -6.77
C PRO A 29 3.07 6.42 -8.26
N VAL A 30 3.90 5.56 -8.88
CA VAL A 30 3.78 5.21 -10.31
C VAL A 30 2.49 4.41 -10.53
N GLU A 31 2.19 3.46 -9.65
CA GLU A 31 0.98 2.64 -9.71
C GLU A 31 -0.30 3.47 -9.51
N VAL A 32 -0.33 4.32 -8.49
CA VAL A 32 -1.49 5.20 -8.22
C VAL A 32 -1.72 6.17 -9.38
N VAL A 33 -0.67 6.77 -9.93
CA VAL A 33 -0.80 7.67 -11.09
C VAL A 33 -1.31 6.91 -12.31
N ALA A 34 -0.85 5.69 -12.55
CA ALA A 34 -1.35 4.86 -13.64
C ALA A 34 -2.84 4.56 -13.51
N MET A 35 -3.33 4.30 -12.29
CA MET A 35 -4.76 4.07 -12.02
C MET A 35 -5.63 5.33 -12.12
N LEU A 36 -5.03 6.52 -12.07
CA LEU A 36 -5.74 7.79 -12.25
C LEU A 36 -5.88 8.19 -13.73
N LEU A 37 -5.12 7.57 -14.64
CA LEU A 37 -5.22 7.87 -16.08
C LEU A 37 -6.60 7.44 -16.63
N PRO A 38 -7.24 8.23 -17.52
CA PRO A 38 -8.56 7.90 -18.06
C PRO A 38 -8.51 6.68 -19.00
N ILE A 39 -9.46 5.73 -19.00
CA ILE A 39 -10.58 5.50 -18.05
C ILE A 39 -10.00 4.85 -16.77
N GLY A 40 -10.15 5.52 -15.62
CA GLY A 40 -9.48 5.15 -14.37
C GLY A 40 -10.22 5.69 -13.15
N MET A 41 -9.63 5.68 -11.96
CA MET A 41 -10.37 5.97 -10.73
C MET A 41 -10.94 7.39 -10.62
N VAL A 42 -10.40 8.34 -11.40
CA VAL A 42 -10.96 9.69 -11.56
C VAL A 42 -12.37 9.66 -12.16
N SER A 43 -12.66 8.70 -13.06
CA SER A 43 -13.98 8.62 -13.69
C SER A 43 -15.08 8.26 -12.69
N VAL A 44 -14.76 7.45 -11.67
CA VAL A 44 -15.67 7.09 -10.58
C VAL A 44 -16.06 8.30 -9.73
N TRP A 45 -15.11 9.19 -9.43
CA TRP A 45 -15.42 10.43 -8.70
C TRP A 45 -16.13 11.48 -9.54
N SER A 46 -15.89 11.50 -10.85
CA SER A 46 -16.62 12.39 -11.77
C SER A 46 -18.04 11.90 -12.10
N GLY A 47 -18.42 10.70 -11.65
CA GLY A 47 -19.72 10.07 -11.96
C GLY A 47 -19.82 9.53 -13.39
N ALA A 48 -18.70 9.44 -14.11
CA ALA A 48 -18.63 8.85 -15.44
C ALA A 48 -18.55 7.31 -15.40
N VAL A 49 -18.17 6.74 -14.25
CA VAL A 49 -18.21 5.30 -13.94
C VAL A 49 -19.02 5.13 -12.66
N ASP A 50 -20.08 4.33 -12.70
CA ASP A 50 -20.93 4.07 -11.52
C ASP A 50 -20.38 2.87 -10.77
N ASP A 51 -19.94 3.09 -9.53
CA ASP A 51 -19.45 2.00 -8.70
C ASP A 51 -20.58 1.12 -8.13
N GLY A 52 -21.85 1.49 -8.31
CA GLY A 52 -23.03 0.76 -7.83
C GLY A 52 -23.24 0.86 -6.30
N TRP A 53 -22.37 1.58 -5.59
CA TRP A 53 -22.39 1.76 -4.13
C TRP A 53 -22.35 3.24 -3.72
N GLY A 54 -22.71 4.15 -4.62
CA GLY A 54 -22.83 5.58 -4.36
C GLY A 54 -21.49 6.29 -4.11
N GLY A 55 -20.41 5.81 -4.74
CA GLY A 55 -19.06 6.36 -4.60
C GLY A 55 -18.25 5.76 -3.45
N THR A 56 -18.83 4.84 -2.67
CA THR A 56 -18.17 4.22 -1.51
C THR A 56 -16.91 3.45 -1.90
N LEU A 57 -16.92 2.75 -3.04
CA LEU A 57 -15.74 2.00 -3.51
C LEU A 57 -14.64 2.94 -3.99
N GLY A 58 -15.00 4.04 -4.65
CA GLY A 58 -14.05 5.08 -5.03
C GLY A 58 -13.36 5.72 -3.80
N TRP A 59 -14.11 5.98 -2.73
CA TRP A 59 -13.54 6.49 -1.48
C TRP A 59 -12.71 5.45 -0.73
N PHE A 60 -13.12 4.18 -0.74
CA PHE A 60 -12.35 3.09 -0.17
C PHE A 60 -11.00 2.92 -0.88
N TRP A 61 -10.99 3.02 -2.22
CA TRP A 61 -9.76 3.03 -3.01
C TRP A 61 -8.81 4.16 -2.59
N ALA A 62 -9.31 5.40 -2.48
CA ALA A 62 -8.51 6.52 -1.98
C ALA A 62 -7.99 6.29 -0.56
N ALA A 63 -8.82 5.77 0.34
CA ALA A 63 -8.42 5.46 1.71
C ALA A 63 -7.29 4.41 1.74
N CYS A 64 -7.38 3.36 0.91
CA CYS A 64 -6.32 2.38 0.75
C CYS A 64 -5.03 3.03 0.23
N ALA A 65 -5.10 3.85 -0.83
CA ALA A 65 -3.95 4.53 -1.41
C ALA A 65 -3.23 5.43 -0.38
N VAL A 66 -3.98 6.28 0.33
CA VAL A 66 -3.45 7.18 1.37
C VAL A 66 -2.85 6.39 2.54
N THR A 67 -3.50 5.30 2.95
CA THR A 67 -3.01 4.47 4.05
C THR A 67 -1.71 3.76 3.68
N THR A 68 -1.55 3.30 2.42
CA THR A 68 -0.31 2.68 1.95
C THR A 68 0.88 3.63 2.10
N ILE A 69 0.77 4.88 1.64
CA ILE A 69 1.89 5.83 1.74
C ILE A 69 2.18 6.22 3.19
N ALA A 70 1.14 6.36 4.03
CA ALA A 70 1.32 6.59 5.46
C ALA A 70 2.09 5.44 6.12
N LEU A 71 1.73 4.19 5.82
CA LEU A 71 2.41 3.01 6.34
C LEU A 71 3.87 2.90 5.86
N VAL A 72 4.17 3.28 4.62
CA VAL A 72 5.56 3.35 4.12
C VAL A 72 6.38 4.34 4.95
N VAL A 73 5.84 5.54 5.19
CA VAL A 73 6.53 6.58 5.98
C VAL A 73 6.74 6.13 7.43
N VAL A 74 5.71 5.57 8.08
CA VAL A 74 5.82 5.07 9.46
C VAL A 74 6.78 3.89 9.55
N THR A 75 6.81 3.01 8.55
CA THR A 75 7.76 1.88 8.48
C THR A 75 9.20 2.39 8.37
N LYS A 76 9.46 3.41 7.54
CA LYS A 76 10.79 4.06 7.49
C LYS A 76 11.18 4.70 8.81
N ALA A 77 10.23 5.35 9.48
CA ALA A 77 10.46 5.95 10.78
C ALA A 77 10.79 4.87 11.84
N ALA A 78 10.07 3.75 11.83
CA ALA A 78 10.33 2.62 12.73
C ALA A 78 11.71 2.00 12.49
N LEU A 79 12.18 1.88 11.25
CA LEU A 79 13.49 1.28 10.96
C LEU A 79 14.68 2.13 11.44
N ARG A 80 14.49 3.43 11.72
CA ARG A 80 15.51 4.30 12.32
C ARG A 80 15.77 4.01 13.79
N GLU A 81 14.85 3.33 14.48
CA GLU A 81 15.00 2.99 15.89
C GLU A 81 15.93 1.80 16.11
N ARG A 82 16.80 1.87 17.13
CA ARG A 82 17.83 0.84 17.37
C ARG A 82 17.26 -0.43 18.01
N GLY A 83 16.09 -0.35 18.63
CA GLY A 83 15.45 -1.46 19.32
C GLY A 83 15.10 -2.64 18.42
N TYR A 84 15.12 -3.85 19.00
CA TYR A 84 14.62 -5.07 18.37
C TYR A 84 13.12 -4.97 18.03
N SER A 85 12.35 -4.39 18.96
CA SER A 85 10.91 -4.12 18.81
C SER A 85 10.59 -3.27 17.58
N ALA A 86 11.50 -2.38 17.19
CA ALA A 86 11.33 -1.51 16.03
C ALA A 86 11.33 -2.29 14.71
N VAL A 87 12.22 -3.29 14.60
CA VAL A 87 12.25 -4.18 13.42
C VAL A 87 10.99 -5.04 13.38
N MET A 88 10.54 -5.56 14.52
CA MET A 88 9.29 -6.31 14.60
C MET A 88 8.10 -5.46 14.16
N ALA A 89 7.99 -4.22 14.66
CA ALA A 89 6.93 -3.29 14.27
C ALA A 89 6.98 -2.97 12.77
N ALA A 90 8.16 -2.62 12.23
CA ALA A 90 8.34 -2.31 10.81
C ALA A 90 7.84 -3.43 9.88
N THR A 91 8.09 -4.69 10.24
CA THR A 91 7.62 -5.82 9.44
C THR A 91 6.10 -6.03 9.48
N GLY A 92 5.44 -5.68 10.59
CA GLY A 92 3.98 -5.72 10.70
C GLY A 92 3.34 -4.59 9.89
N LEU A 93 3.92 -3.40 9.97
CA LEU A 93 3.49 -2.23 9.19
C LEU A 93 3.67 -2.46 7.68
N LEU A 94 4.77 -3.08 7.27
CA LEU A 94 5.00 -3.43 5.87
C LEU A 94 3.95 -4.41 5.34
N TYR A 95 3.50 -5.36 6.17
CA TYR A 95 2.43 -6.28 5.76
C TYR A 95 1.10 -5.55 5.54
N LEU A 96 0.75 -4.63 6.44
CA LEU A 96 -0.41 -3.76 6.25
C LEU A 96 -0.28 -2.88 4.99
N ALA A 97 0.94 -2.41 4.69
CA ALA A 97 1.19 -1.62 3.48
C ALA A 97 0.94 -2.46 2.21
N ILE A 98 1.39 -3.72 2.20
CA ILE A 98 1.14 -4.65 1.09
C ILE A 98 -0.36 -4.93 0.94
N LEU A 99 -1.07 -5.20 2.03
CA LEU A 99 -2.52 -5.45 1.98
C LEU A 99 -3.31 -4.25 1.46
N THR A 100 -2.94 -3.04 1.87
CA THR A 100 -3.61 -1.82 1.39
C THR A 100 -3.30 -1.52 -0.07
N ALA A 101 -2.08 -1.81 -0.53
CA ALA A 101 -1.72 -1.72 -1.96
C ALA A 101 -2.53 -2.71 -2.80
N PHE A 102 -2.65 -3.97 -2.39
CA PHE A 102 -3.52 -4.94 -3.09
C PHE A 102 -4.99 -4.50 -3.07
N GLY A 103 -5.46 -3.87 -1.98
CA GLY A 103 -6.78 -3.27 -1.91
C GLY A 103 -7.00 -2.22 -2.99
N THR A 104 -6.01 -1.37 -3.27
CA THR A 104 -6.10 -0.38 -4.37
C THR A 104 -6.23 -1.04 -5.74
N ASP A 105 -5.45 -2.09 -6.02
CA ASP A 105 -5.50 -2.76 -7.34
C ASP A 105 -6.79 -3.56 -7.55
N LEU A 106 -7.22 -4.33 -6.54
CA LEU A 106 -8.45 -5.11 -6.61
C LEU A 106 -9.70 -4.25 -6.76
N VAL A 107 -9.80 -3.14 -6.02
CA VAL A 107 -10.97 -2.25 -6.07
C VAL A 107 -11.04 -1.54 -7.42
N ALA A 108 -9.90 -1.03 -7.93
CA ALA A 108 -9.86 -0.40 -9.24
C ALA A 108 -10.29 -1.36 -10.35
N ARG A 109 -9.78 -2.60 -10.33
CA ARG A 109 -10.19 -3.63 -11.29
C ARG A 109 -11.66 -4.01 -11.15
N ALA A 110 -12.15 -4.20 -9.94
CA ALA A 110 -13.53 -4.60 -9.70
C ALA A 110 -14.52 -3.55 -10.21
N VAL A 111 -14.22 -2.26 -9.98
CA VAL A 111 -15.09 -1.16 -10.43
C VAL A 111 -14.99 -0.96 -11.94
N LEU A 112 -13.78 -0.94 -12.51
CA LEU A 112 -13.58 -0.66 -13.94
C LEU A 112 -13.96 -1.85 -14.85
N ALA A 113 -13.84 -3.09 -14.38
CA ALA A 113 -14.25 -4.27 -15.14
C ALA A 113 -15.75 -4.55 -15.06
N ALA A 114 -16.46 -4.02 -14.06
CA ALA A 114 -17.91 -4.16 -13.94
C ALA A 114 -18.69 -3.30 -14.96
N GLU A 115 -18.03 -2.30 -15.56
CA GLU A 115 -18.65 -1.36 -16.51
C GLU A 115 -18.40 -1.72 -18.00
N ALA A 116 -17.61 -2.76 -18.28
CA ALA A 116 -17.33 -3.26 -19.64
C ALA A 116 -18.22 -4.46 -20.03
#